data_AF-A0A3M1JSE4-F1
#
_entry.id   AF-A0A3M1JSE4-F1
#
_cell.length_a   1.000
_cell.length_b   1.000
_cell.length_c   1.000
_cell.angle_alpha   90.00
_cell.angle_beta   90.00
_cell.angle_gamma   90.00
#
_symmetry.space_group_name_H-M   'P 1'
#
loop_
_entity.id
_entity.type
_entity.pdbx_description
1 polymer ?
#
loop_
_entity_poly.entity_id
_entity_poly.type
_entity_poly.pdbx_seq_one_letter_code
_entity_poly.pdbx_strand_id
1 'polypeptide(L)'
;FKIDDVVGALSVHLVAGIWGTLVVPLTNADASFVAQLIGVVAIGVFVFVTSSIFWMALKATIGIRMSDEEEDSGGDVFELGLEAYPEFGRGSQKI
;
A
#
# COMPACT_ATOMS: atom_id res chain seq x y z
N PHE A 1 -12.75 -3.20 -12.68
CA PHE A 1 -12.05 -2.05 -12.08
C PHE A 1 -10.61 -2.04 -12.61
N LYS A 2 -9.99 -0.87 -12.77
CA LYS A 2 -8.59 -0.72 -13.22
C LYS A 2 -7.80 -0.09 -12.06
N ILE A 3 -7.62 -0.86 -10.98
CA ILE A 3 -6.85 -0.45 -9.80
C ILE A 3 -5.58 -1.29 -9.82
N ASP A 4 -4.44 -0.62 -9.91
CA ASP A 4 -3.13 -1.26 -9.88
C ASP A 4 -2.57 -1.22 -8.46
N ASP A 5 -2.64 -2.36 -7.78
CA ASP A 5 -2.03 -2.56 -6.47
C ASP A 5 -0.56 -2.94 -6.70
N VAL A 6 0.29 -1.91 -6.78
CA VAL A 6 1.69 -1.95 -7.25
C VAL A 6 2.50 -3.11 -6.69
N VAL A 7 2.25 -3.51 -5.44
CA VAL A 7 2.96 -4.61 -4.76
C VAL A 7 2.05 -5.77 -4.33
N GLY A 8 0.77 -5.73 -4.71
CA GLY A 8 -0.22 -6.72 -4.30
C GLY A 8 -0.58 -6.66 -2.81
N ALA A 9 -0.38 -5.50 -2.15
CA ALA A 9 -0.56 -5.33 -0.71
C ALA A 9 -1.96 -5.70 -0.22
N LEU A 10 -3.01 -5.37 -0.98
CA LEU A 10 -4.38 -5.73 -0.61
C LEU A 10 -4.60 -7.24 -0.65
N SER A 11 -4.07 -7.90 -1.67
CA SER A 11 -4.22 -9.35 -1.79
C SER A 11 -3.48 -10.10 -0.67
N VAL A 12 -2.22 -9.74 -0.43
CA VAL A 12 -1.37 -10.49 0.52
C VAL A 12 -1.53 -10.07 1.98
N HIS A 13 -1.95 -8.84 2.27
CA HIS A 13 -2.12 -8.38 3.66
C HIS A 13 -3.58 -8.21 4.07
N LEU A 14 -4.42 -7.56 3.25
CA LEU A 14 -5.82 -7.35 3.61
C LEU A 14 -6.61 -8.67 3.50
N VAL A 15 -6.64 -9.28 2.31
CA VAL A 15 -7.46 -10.49 2.08
C VAL A 15 -6.92 -11.68 2.89
N ALA A 16 -5.61 -11.94 2.81
CA ALA A 16 -5.02 -13.03 3.59
C ALA A 16 -5.09 -12.76 5.11
N GLY A 17 -4.97 -11.51 5.55
CA GLY A 17 -5.13 -11.12 6.95
C GLY A 17 -6.54 -11.38 7.46
N ILE A 18 -7.56 -10.93 6.73
CA ILE A 18 -8.97 -11.21 7.06
C ILE A 18 -9.21 -12.71 7.14
N TRP A 19 -8.77 -13.47 6.12
CA TRP A 19 -8.90 -14.92 6.12
C TRP A 19 -8.23 -15.55 7.34
N GLY A 20 -6.97 -15.22 7.60
CA GLY A 20 -6.19 -15.71 8.72
C GLY A 20 -6.86 -15.46 10.06
N THR A 21 -7.38 -14.24 10.28
CA THR A 21 -8.11 -13.88 11.50
C THR A 21 -9.42 -14.67 11.64
N LEU A 22 -10.18 -14.84 10.56
CA LEU A 22 -11.45 -15.56 10.60
C LEU A 22 -11.29 -17.06 10.86
N VAL A 23 -10.17 -17.67 10.50
CA VAL A 23 -9.94 -19.11 10.71
C VAL A 23 -9.26 -19.47 12.03
N VAL A 24 -8.90 -18.50 12.87
CA VAL A 24 -8.34 -18.75 14.21
C VAL A 24 -9.19 -19.73 15.05
N PRO A 25 -10.54 -19.65 15.06
CA PRO A 25 -11.38 -20.58 15.83
C PRO A 25 -11.30 -22.05 15.37
N LEU A 26 -10.71 -22.34 14.21
CA LEU A 26 -10.51 -23.73 13.75
C LEU A 26 -9.41 -24.45 14.53
N THR A 27 -8.47 -23.72 15.11
CA THR A 27 -7.31 -24.28 15.82
C THR A 27 -7.22 -23.84 17.28
N ASN A 28 -8.04 -22.87 17.69
CA ASN A 28 -8.10 -22.38 19.06
C ASN A 28 -9.55 -22.35 19.57
N ALA A 29 -9.87 -23.23 20.52
CA ALA A 29 -11.21 -23.38 21.09
C ALA A 29 -11.66 -22.16 21.94
N ASP A 30 -10.71 -21.35 22.43
CA ASP A 30 -11.03 -20.13 23.19
C ASP A 30 -11.41 -18.96 22.27
N ALA A 31 -11.18 -19.08 20.96
CA ALA A 31 -11.50 -18.06 19.98
C ALA A 31 -12.92 -18.25 19.41
N SER A 32 -13.63 -17.14 19.22
CA SER A 32 -14.97 -17.10 18.64
C SER A 32 -14.95 -16.48 17.24
N PHE A 33 -15.62 -17.09 16.26
CA PHE A 33 -15.79 -16.52 14.92
C PHE A 33 -16.41 -15.11 14.95
N VAL A 34 -17.38 -14.89 15.85
CA VAL A 34 -18.03 -13.59 16.01
C VAL A 34 -17.05 -12.56 16.54
N ALA A 35 -16.22 -12.93 17.53
CA ALA A 35 -15.21 -12.03 18.07
C ALA A 35 -14.14 -11.68 17.01
N GLN A 36 -13.70 -12.65 16.21
CA GLN A 36 -12.76 -12.41 15.11
C GLN A 36 -13.34 -11.48 14.04
N LEU A 37 -14.61 -11.68 13.65
CA LEU A 37 -15.30 -10.80 12.70
C LEU A 37 -15.42 -9.36 13.24
N ILE A 38 -15.80 -9.20 14.52
CA ILE A 38 -15.86 -7.88 15.16
C ILE A 38 -14.48 -7.23 15.13
N GLY A 39 -13.41 -7.97 15.44
CA GLY A 39 -12.04 -7.48 15.37
C GLY A 39 -11.65 -7.00 13.98
N VAL A 40 -11.92 -7.81 12.94
CA VAL A 40 -11.67 -7.43 11.54
C VAL A 40 -12.39 -6.13 11.17
N VAL A 41 -13.68 -6.03 11.49
CA VAL A 41 -14.47 -4.83 11.16
C VAL A 41 -13.99 -3.62 11.95
N ALA A 42 -13.72 -3.77 13.25
CA ALA A 42 -13.26 -2.68 14.11
C ALA A 42 -11.93 -2.11 13.62
N ILE A 43 -10.96 -2.98 13.32
CA ILE A 43 -9.66 -2.56 12.77
C ILE A 43 -9.83 -1.98 11.37
N GLY A 44 -10.64 -2.59 10.51
CA GLY A 44 -10.91 -2.08 9.16
C GLY A 44 -11.50 -0.67 9.17
N VAL A 45 -12.50 -0.41 10.00
CA VAL A 45 -13.10 0.92 10.16
C VAL A 45 -12.09 1.91 10.72
N PHE A 46 -11.38 1.54 11.78
CA PHE A 46 -10.39 2.43 12.40
C PHE A 46 -9.29 2.83 11.41
N VAL A 47 -8.67 1.85 10.74
CA VAL A 47 -7.57 2.09 9.79
C VAL A 47 -8.06 2.87 8.58
N PHE A 48 -9.23 2.52 8.02
CA PHE A 48 -9.77 3.23 6.85
C PHE A 48 -10.05 4.69 7.16
N VAL A 49 -10.71 4.99 8.28
CA VAL A 49 -11.07 6.36 8.66
C VAL A 49 -9.81 7.18 8.99
N THR A 50 -8.95 6.68 9.88
CA THR A 50 -7.74 7.40 10.30
C THR A 50 -6.78 7.64 9.14
N SER A 51 -6.55 6.62 8.31
CA SER A 51 -5.72 6.76 7.11
C SER A 51 -6.34 7.76 6.15
N SER A 52 -7.64 7.64 5.82
CA SER A 52 -8.29 8.56 4.89
C SER A 52 -8.15 10.02 5.33
N ILE A 53 -8.36 10.30 6.62
CA ILE A 53 -8.15 11.64 7.18
C ILE A 53 -6.70 12.09 6.97
N PHE A 54 -5.74 11.24 7.31
CA PHE A 54 -4.32 11.55 7.20
C PHE A 54 -3.88 11.80 5.74
N TRP A 55 -4.22 10.91 4.81
CA TRP A 55 -3.90 11.06 3.38
C TRP A 55 -4.56 12.30 2.77
N MET A 56 -5.81 12.60 3.14
CA MET A 56 -6.50 13.82 2.68
C MET A 56 -5.85 15.09 3.25
N ALA A 57 -5.43 15.08 4.52
CA ALA A 57 -4.73 16.21 5.12
C ALA A 57 -3.39 16.49 4.43
N LEU A 58 -2.59 15.46 4.15
CA LEU A 58 -1.35 15.59 3.39
C LEU A 58 -1.60 16.13 1.98
N LYS A 59 -2.60 15.56 1.28
CA LYS A 59 -2.99 16.04 -0.05
C LYS A 59 -3.41 17.51 -0.06
N ALA A 60 -4.09 17.98 0.99
CA ALA A 60 -4.57 19.35 1.08
C ALA A 60 -3.49 20.36 1.53
N THR A 61 -2.38 19.91 2.09
CA THR A 61 -1.36 20.79 2.69
C THR A 61 -0.07 20.83 1.88
N ILE A 62 0.64 19.71 1.79
CA ILE A 62 1.97 19.64 1.18
C ILE A 62 1.99 18.81 -0.12
N GLY A 63 0.90 18.10 -0.42
CA GLY A 63 0.86 17.12 -1.51
C GLY A 63 1.40 15.76 -1.07
N ILE A 64 1.03 14.72 -1.81
CA ILE A 64 1.41 13.32 -1.49
C ILE A 64 1.80 12.48 -2.70
N ARG A 65 1.68 13.06 -3.89
CA ARG A 65 2.02 12.41 -5.15
C ARG A 65 2.86 13.39 -5.96
N MET A 66 3.81 12.85 -6.70
CA MET A 66 4.61 13.58 -7.68
C MET A 66 3.71 14.20 -8.75
N SER A 67 4.19 15.22 -9.45
CA SER A 67 3.54 15.69 -10.67
C SER A 67 3.62 14.65 -11.79
N ASP A 68 2.79 14.79 -12.82
CA ASP A 68 2.79 13.86 -13.95
C ASP A 68 4.16 13.88 -14.67
N GLU A 69 4.78 15.05 -14.82
CA GLU A 69 6.11 15.18 -15.42
C GLU A 69 7.22 14.54 -14.56
N GLU A 70 7.10 14.63 -13.24
CA GLU A 70 8.04 14.01 -12.30
C GLU A 70 7.90 12.48 -12.29
N GLU A 71 6.67 11.97 -12.28
CA GLU A 71 6.34 10.54 -12.35
C GLU A 71 6.85 9.93 -13.67
N ASP A 72 6.68 10.63 -14.79
CA ASP A 72 7.19 10.22 -16.12
C ASP A 72 8.72 10.18 -16.19
N SER A 73 9.41 11.10 -15.48
CA SER A 73 10.88 11.13 -15.45
C SER A 73 11.50 10.04 -14.58
N GLY A 74 10.73 9.51 -13.61
CA GLY A 74 11.16 8.54 -12.62
C GLY A 74 11.61 9.20 -11.31
N GLY A 75 11.11 8.68 -10.18
CA GLY A 75 11.37 9.23 -8.84
C GLY A 75 12.85 9.38 -8.51
N ASP A 76 13.67 8.39 -8.82
CA ASP A 76 15.11 8.44 -8.56
C ASP A 76 15.83 9.57 -9.35
N VAL A 77 15.40 9.83 -10.59
CA VAL A 77 15.96 10.90 -11.41
C VAL A 77 15.55 12.26 -10.85
N PHE A 78 14.29 12.42 -10.45
CA PHE A 78 13.78 13.68 -9.92
C PHE A 78 14.31 13.99 -8.51
N GLU A 79 14.28 13.01 -7.60
CA GLU A 79 14.61 13.21 -6.19
C GLU A 79 16.12 13.11 -5.93
N LEU A 80 16.83 12.22 -6.64
CA LEU A 80 18.23 11.89 -6.37
C LEU A 80 19.18 12.31 -7.52
N GLY A 81 18.65 12.71 -8.68
CA GLY A 81 19.45 13.14 -9.83
C GLY A 81 20.20 12.01 -10.52
N LEU A 82 19.80 10.75 -10.29
CA LEU A 82 20.48 9.55 -10.80
C LEU A 82 19.47 8.50 -11.28
N GLU A 83 19.84 7.72 -12.30
CA GLU A 83 19.04 6.57 -12.71
C GLU A 83 19.15 5.46 -11.66
N ALA A 84 18.06 4.75 -11.36
CA ALA A 84 18.03 3.61 -10.42
C ALA A 84 19.04 2.51 -10.80
N TYR A 85 19.19 2.31 -12.12
CA TYR A 85 20.00 1.25 -12.73
C TYR A 85 20.77 1.80 -13.94
N PRO A 86 21.80 2.64 -13.73
CA PRO A 86 22.51 3.35 -14.79
C PRO A 86 23.21 2.41 -15.79
N GLU A 87 23.52 1.19 -15.36
CA GLU A 87 24.08 0.11 -16.18
C GLU A 87 23.07 -0.50 -17.17
N PHE A 88 21.77 -0.31 -16.97
CA PHE A 88 20.72 -0.78 -17.88
C PHE A 88 19.97 0.37 -18.58
N GLY A 89 20.24 1.62 -18.19
CA GLY A 89 19.57 2.82 -18.73
C GLY A 89 20.29 3.48 -19.90
N ARG A 90 19.95 4.74 -20.19
CA ARG A 90 20.52 5.48 -21.34
C ARG A 90 22.02 5.70 -21.19
N GLY A 91 22.54 5.67 -19.95
CA GLY A 91 23.97 5.73 -19.66
C GLY A 91 24.78 4.57 -20.25
N SER A 92 24.23 3.35 -20.25
CA SER A 92 24.92 2.16 -20.80
C SER A 92 24.79 2.01 -22.31
N GLN A 93 23.81 2.67 -22.93
CA GLN A 93 23.61 2.71 -24.38
C GLN A 93 24.58 3.68 -25.11
N LYS A 94 25.40 4.43 -24.36
CA LYS A 94 26.34 5.44 -24.91
C LYS A 94 27.81 5.00 -24.93
N ILE A 95 28.10 3.72 -24.71
CA ILE A 95 29.44 3.14 -24.78
C ILE A 95 29.58 2.32 -26.07
#